data_AF-A0AAP5QTV1-F1
#
_entry.id   AF-A0AAP5QTV1-F1
#
_cell.length_a   1.000
_cell.length_b   1.000
_cell.length_c   1.000
_cell.angle_alpha   90.00
_cell.angle_beta   90.00
_cell.angle_gamma   90.00
#
_symmetry.space_group_name_H-M   'P 1'
#
loop_
_entity.id
_entity.type
_entity.pdbx_description
1 polymer ?
#
loop_
_entity_poly.entity_id
_entity_poly.type
_entity_poly.pdbx_seq_one_letter_code
_entity_poly.pdbx_strand_id
1 'polypeptide(L)'
;VEKPSANHAQNERHHNESQAESLFKDQKENLFDLKKAQPASSQPLTRLSAAISRSRQIDISLDFVLRSCPAIQDYAAAPIRSWRELADAGQLVARFLGIAQSAYAEALLLLGQERTAVIIAWILQRIAKIKSAGGYLRFLLGKARIGHFSV
;
A
#
# COMPACT_ATOMS: atom_id res chain seq x y z
N VAL A 1 -4.56 -56.21 55.70
CA VAL A 1 -4.03 -54.86 55.38
C VAL A 1 -4.25 -54.61 53.90
N GLU A 2 -4.67 -53.40 53.59
CA GLU A 2 -5.34 -52.92 52.38
C GLU A 2 -4.56 -52.95 51.06
N LYS A 3 -5.34 -52.91 49.97
CA LYS A 3 -5.02 -52.68 48.56
C LYS A 3 -4.66 -51.19 48.30
N PRO A 4 -4.55 -50.75 47.03
CA PRO A 4 -3.49 -50.90 46.03
C PRO A 4 -2.88 -49.51 45.70
N SER A 5 -1.93 -49.40 44.77
CA SER A 5 -1.96 -48.38 43.69
C SER A 5 -0.60 -48.31 43.00
N ALA A 6 -0.61 -48.49 41.68
CA ALA A 6 0.51 -48.31 40.78
C ALA A 6 0.87 -46.83 40.63
N ASN A 7 2.14 -46.50 40.37
CA ASN A 7 2.38 -45.43 39.41
C ASN A 7 3.74 -45.50 38.69
N HIS A 8 3.62 -45.31 37.38
CA HIS A 8 4.58 -45.36 36.30
C HIS A 8 5.27 -43.99 36.19
N ALA A 9 6.58 -43.89 36.47
CA ALA A 9 7.32 -42.64 36.33
C ALA A 9 7.90 -42.53 34.93
N GLN A 10 7.08 -42.04 34.01
CA GLN A 10 7.43 -41.65 32.65
C GLN A 10 8.16 -40.29 32.71
N ASN A 11 9.43 -40.26 32.29
CA ASN A 11 10.19 -39.01 32.14
C ASN A 11 9.85 -38.36 30.79
N GLU A 12 8.69 -37.71 30.73
CA GLU A 12 8.34 -36.78 29.67
C GLU A 12 8.92 -35.40 29.98
N ARG A 13 9.70 -34.86 29.05
CA ARG A 13 10.16 -33.47 29.08
C ARG A 13 8.98 -32.57 28.74
N HIS A 14 8.33 -32.05 29.78
CA HIS A 14 7.36 -30.98 29.65
C HIS A 14 8.07 -29.68 29.26
N HIS A 15 7.95 -29.30 27.99
CA HIS A 15 8.10 -27.90 27.59
C HIS A 15 6.76 -27.21 27.86
N ASN A 16 6.59 -26.68 29.06
CA ASN A 16 5.50 -25.75 29.35
C ASN A 16 5.78 -24.42 28.66
N GLU A 17 4.92 -24.12 27.70
CA GLU A 17 4.25 -22.82 27.52
C GLU A 17 5.15 -21.60 27.27
N SER A 18 5.20 -21.22 26.00
CA SER A 18 5.04 -19.81 25.66
C SER A 18 3.94 -19.71 24.62
N GLN A 19 2.74 -19.33 25.08
CA GLN A 19 1.67 -18.85 24.23
C GLN A 19 2.24 -17.66 23.45
N ALA A 20 2.36 -17.80 22.13
CA ALA A 20 2.55 -16.64 21.26
C ALA A 20 1.19 -15.94 21.18
N GLU A 21 0.92 -15.10 22.19
CA GLU A 21 -0.21 -14.17 22.18
C GLU A 21 -0.14 -13.37 20.88
N SER A 22 -1.10 -13.68 20.02
CA SER A 22 -1.47 -12.94 18.83
C SER A 22 -1.76 -11.50 19.21
N LEU A 23 -0.76 -10.62 19.10
CA LEU A 23 -0.97 -9.18 19.22
C LEU A 23 -1.45 -8.59 17.89
N PHE A 24 -2.47 -9.21 17.28
CA PHE A 24 -3.41 -8.50 16.42
C PHE A 24 -4.45 -7.86 17.32
N LYS A 25 -4.04 -6.78 18.01
CA LYS A 25 -4.97 -5.96 18.77
C LYS A 25 -5.68 -5.02 17.80
N ASP A 26 -6.88 -5.45 17.46
CA ASP A 26 -7.99 -4.66 16.95
C ASP A 26 -8.00 -3.25 17.58
N GLN A 27 -7.70 -2.23 16.78
CA GLN A 27 -8.06 -0.85 17.07
C GLN A 27 -8.94 -0.34 15.94
N LYS A 28 -10.11 -0.96 15.86
CA LYS A 28 -11.27 -0.37 15.21
C LYS A 28 -11.81 0.72 16.14
N GLU A 29 -12.22 1.83 15.52
CA GLU A 29 -13.22 2.80 16.01
C GLU A 29 -12.72 3.94 16.92
N ASN A 30 -12.27 5.07 16.34
CA ASN A 30 -13.17 6.21 16.09
C ASN A 30 -12.51 7.44 15.43
N LEU A 31 -13.35 8.18 14.70
CA LEU A 31 -13.22 9.58 14.30
C LEU A 31 -12.57 9.93 12.95
N PHE A 32 -13.17 9.44 11.85
CA PHE A 32 -13.32 10.29 10.67
C PHE A 32 -14.76 10.83 10.65
N ASP A 33 -14.91 12.02 11.21
CA ASP A 33 -16.16 12.77 11.28
C ASP A 33 -16.53 13.24 9.86
N LEU A 34 -17.34 12.44 9.18
CA LEU A 34 -17.99 12.79 7.91
C LEU A 34 -19.22 13.64 8.25
N LYS A 35 -19.07 14.96 8.25
CA LYS A 35 -20.23 15.86 8.29
C LYS A 35 -20.19 16.95 7.21
N LYS A 36 -21.19 16.81 6.32
CA LYS A 36 -21.88 17.77 5.44
C LYS A 36 -21.27 18.15 4.07
N ALA A 37 -21.87 17.49 3.08
CA ALA A 37 -22.16 17.82 1.69
C ALA A 37 -22.19 19.30 1.25
N GLN A 38 -21.79 19.56 -0.01
CA GLN A 38 -22.76 19.87 -1.09
C GLN A 38 -22.17 19.72 -2.52
N PRO A 39 -23.03 19.55 -3.54
CA PRO A 39 -22.71 18.96 -4.85
C PRO A 39 -22.52 20.02 -5.95
N ALA A 40 -21.66 19.76 -6.94
CA ALA A 40 -21.73 20.46 -8.22
C ALA A 40 -21.09 19.69 -9.38
N SER A 41 -21.90 19.55 -10.42
CA SER A 41 -21.57 19.35 -11.83
C SER A 41 -21.33 17.93 -12.34
N SER A 42 -22.42 17.40 -12.89
CA SER A 42 -22.55 16.24 -13.74
C SER A 42 -21.84 16.44 -15.09
N GLN A 43 -20.71 15.78 -15.37
CA GLN A 43 -20.23 15.37 -16.72
C GLN A 43 -19.16 14.25 -16.62
N PRO A 44 -19.07 13.33 -17.60
CA PRO A 44 -19.75 12.04 -17.64
C PRO A 44 -18.95 10.91 -16.96
N LEU A 45 -19.58 10.28 -15.96
CA LEU A 45 -19.08 9.16 -15.16
C LEU A 45 -18.94 7.82 -15.93
N THR A 46 -19.26 7.82 -17.23
CA THR A 46 -19.35 6.58 -18.04
C THR A 46 -18.19 6.39 -19.02
N ARG A 47 -17.38 7.43 -19.27
CA ARG A 47 -16.19 7.31 -20.17
C ARG A 47 -14.91 6.94 -19.42
N LEU A 48 -14.85 7.26 -18.12
CA LEU A 48 -13.67 7.03 -17.26
C LEU A 48 -13.59 5.58 -16.74
N SER A 49 -14.75 4.96 -16.46
CA SER A 49 -14.85 3.55 -16.02
C SER A 49 -14.42 2.54 -17.10
N ALA A 50 -14.45 2.96 -18.37
CA ALA A 50 -13.97 2.18 -19.51
C ALA A 50 -12.44 2.24 -19.69
N ALA A 51 -11.76 3.26 -19.16
CA ALA A 51 -10.33 3.47 -19.35
C ALA A 51 -9.48 2.66 -18.37
N ILE A 52 -9.87 2.63 -17.09
CA ILE A 52 -9.06 2.00 -16.02
C ILE A 52 -9.19 0.46 -16.04
N SER A 53 -10.32 -0.07 -16.52
CA SER A 53 -10.56 -1.53 -16.59
C SER A 53 -10.10 -2.18 -17.90
N ARG A 54 -9.67 -1.42 -18.92
CA ARG A 54 -9.27 -1.97 -20.23
C ARG A 54 -7.80 -1.80 -20.60
N SER A 55 -7.07 -0.84 -20.03
CA SER A 55 -5.64 -0.69 -20.33
C SER A 55 -4.78 -1.31 -19.23
N ARG A 56 -4.25 -2.49 -19.53
CA ARG A 56 -3.07 -3.05 -18.85
C ARG A 56 -1.83 -2.17 -19.05
N GLN A 57 -1.94 -1.12 -19.86
CA GLN A 57 -0.93 -0.15 -20.24
C GLN A 57 -1.21 1.19 -19.58
N ILE A 58 -0.15 1.90 -19.19
CA ILE A 58 -0.24 3.31 -18.79
C ILE A 58 -0.30 4.16 -20.05
N ASP A 59 -1.31 5.04 -20.16
CA ASP A 59 -1.47 5.98 -21.28
C ASP A 59 -0.57 7.24 -21.15
N ILE A 60 0.34 7.25 -20.18
CA ILE A 60 1.25 8.37 -19.85
C ILE A 60 2.68 7.96 -20.19
N SER A 61 3.46 8.86 -20.83
CA SER A 61 4.87 8.58 -21.10
C SER A 61 5.73 8.69 -19.84
N LEU A 62 6.77 7.85 -19.73
CA LEU A 62 7.75 7.92 -18.65
C LEU A 62 8.37 9.33 -18.53
N ASP A 63 8.69 9.92 -19.67
CA ASP A 63 9.26 11.26 -19.78
C ASP A 63 8.34 12.36 -19.20
N PHE A 64 7.02 12.23 -19.37
CA PHE A 64 6.07 13.13 -18.71
C PHE A 64 6.08 12.96 -17.19
N VAL A 65 6.17 11.73 -16.69
CA VAL A 65 6.25 11.44 -15.24
C VAL A 65 7.52 12.06 -14.65
N LEU A 66 8.67 11.87 -15.30
CA LEU A 66 9.96 12.39 -14.83
C LEU A 66 10.00 13.93 -14.82
N ARG A 67 9.40 14.59 -15.81
CA ARG A 67 9.26 16.06 -15.80
C ARG A 67 8.33 16.56 -14.70
N SER A 68 7.25 15.82 -14.42
CA SER A 68 6.26 16.22 -13.42
C SER A 68 6.72 15.92 -11.99
N CYS A 69 7.56 14.90 -11.81
CA CYS A 69 8.06 14.43 -10.52
C CYS A 69 9.59 14.36 -10.51
N PRO A 70 10.32 15.48 -10.73
CA PRO A 70 11.78 15.47 -10.85
C PRO A 70 12.51 14.92 -9.62
N ALA A 71 11.92 15.07 -8.42
CA ALA A 71 12.53 14.63 -7.16
C ALA A 71 12.82 13.11 -7.11
N ILE A 72 12.13 12.30 -7.92
CA ILE A 72 12.39 10.84 -7.96
C ILE A 72 13.79 10.50 -8.49
N GLN A 73 14.39 11.40 -9.30
CA GLN A 73 15.71 11.17 -9.90
C GLN A 73 16.82 11.10 -8.85
N ASP A 74 16.68 11.81 -7.73
CA ASP A 74 17.66 11.81 -6.63
C ASP A 74 17.74 10.46 -5.90
N TYR A 75 16.79 9.56 -6.16
CA TYR A 75 16.71 8.23 -5.56
C TYR A 75 17.15 7.12 -6.52
N ALA A 76 17.68 7.47 -7.69
CA ALA A 76 18.21 6.52 -8.65
C ALA A 76 19.75 6.62 -8.72
N ALA A 77 20.43 5.48 -8.85
CA ALA A 77 21.89 5.45 -9.01
C ALA A 77 22.37 5.97 -10.38
N ALA A 78 21.47 5.96 -11.37
CA ALA A 78 21.68 6.47 -12.71
C ALA A 78 20.39 7.15 -13.21
N PRO A 79 20.46 7.99 -14.26
CA PRO A 79 19.27 8.60 -14.83
C PRO A 79 18.24 7.56 -15.26
N ILE A 80 16.99 7.74 -14.82
CA ILE A 80 15.88 6.83 -15.10
C ILE A 80 15.51 6.91 -16.59
N ARG A 81 15.59 5.78 -17.30
CA ARG A 81 15.31 5.64 -18.75
C ARG A 81 14.25 4.59 -19.06
N SER A 82 13.82 3.82 -18.06
CA SER A 82 12.83 2.77 -18.18
C SER A 82 11.86 2.74 -17.01
N TRP A 83 10.69 2.13 -17.21
CA TRP A 83 9.70 1.91 -16.15
C TRP A 83 10.22 1.02 -15.01
N ARG A 84 11.16 0.12 -15.31
CA ARG A 84 11.80 -0.72 -14.30
C ARG A 84 12.65 0.13 -13.35
N GLU A 85 13.50 0.99 -13.90
CA GLU A 85 14.32 1.90 -13.09
C GLU A 85 13.47 2.87 -12.27
N LEU A 86 12.33 3.35 -12.83
CA LEU A 86 11.37 4.14 -12.07
C LEU A 86 10.77 3.34 -10.91
N ALA A 87 10.44 2.07 -11.12
CA ALA A 87 9.90 1.21 -10.07
C ALA A 87 10.92 0.92 -8.96
N ASP A 88 12.20 0.74 -9.32
CA ASP A 88 13.29 0.54 -8.36
C ASP A 88 13.48 1.78 -7.48
N ALA A 89 13.53 2.97 -8.10
CA ALA A 89 13.57 4.24 -7.38
C ALA A 89 12.29 4.44 -6.53
N GLY A 90 11.13 4.10 -7.08
CA GLY A 90 9.85 4.14 -6.38
C GLY A 90 9.80 3.24 -5.15
N GLN A 91 10.40 2.04 -5.19
CA GLN A 91 10.47 1.17 -4.03
C GLN A 91 11.35 1.76 -2.92
N LEU A 92 12.50 2.35 -3.28
CA LEU A 92 13.36 3.03 -2.32
C LEU A 92 12.64 4.22 -1.67
N VAL A 93 11.95 5.02 -2.48
CA VAL A 93 11.18 6.18 -2.03
C VAL A 93 10.02 5.76 -1.13
N ALA A 94 9.30 4.68 -1.44
CA ALA A 94 8.23 4.18 -0.59
C ALA A 94 8.75 3.87 0.82
N ARG A 95 9.93 3.25 0.93
CA ARG A 95 10.59 2.98 2.22
C ARG A 95 11.04 4.26 2.92
N PHE A 96 11.65 5.19 2.17
CA PHE A 96 12.05 6.50 2.68
C PHE A 96 10.88 7.30 3.26
N LEU A 97 9.71 7.24 2.60
CA LEU A 97 8.47 7.89 3.03
C LEU A 97 7.74 7.14 4.16
N GLY A 98 8.31 6.05 4.69
CA GLY A 98 7.69 5.25 5.76
C GLY A 98 6.44 4.50 5.32
N ILE A 99 6.28 4.21 4.03
CA ILE A 99 5.17 3.39 3.54
C ILE A 99 5.44 1.93 3.93
N ALA A 100 4.48 1.32 4.64
CA ALA A 100 4.57 -0.07 5.03
C ALA A 100 4.63 -1.00 3.81
N GLN A 101 5.48 -2.03 3.88
CA GLN A 101 5.66 -3.01 2.79
C GLN A 101 4.34 -3.66 2.36
N SER A 102 3.42 -3.89 3.30
CA SER A 102 2.09 -4.43 3.01
C SER A 102 1.26 -3.51 2.11
N ALA A 103 1.28 -2.20 2.36
CA ALA A 103 0.55 -1.22 1.55
C ALA A 103 1.17 -1.06 0.14
N TYR A 104 2.50 -1.12 0.04
CA TYR A 104 3.18 -1.10 -1.25
C TYR A 104 2.90 -2.37 -2.07
N ALA A 105 2.95 -3.54 -1.43
CA ALA A 105 2.62 -4.81 -2.08
C ALA A 105 1.15 -4.85 -2.56
N GLU A 106 0.23 -4.33 -1.75
CA GLU A 106 -1.18 -4.17 -2.13
C GLU A 106 -1.33 -3.25 -3.36
N ALA A 107 -0.56 -2.17 -3.44
CA ALA A 107 -0.54 -1.29 -4.61
C ALA A 107 -0.05 -2.02 -5.88
N LEU A 108 1.03 -2.79 -5.77
CA LEU A 108 1.54 -3.61 -6.88
C LEU A 108 0.49 -4.60 -7.38
N LEU A 109 -0.20 -5.29 -6.46
CA LEU A 109 -1.24 -6.27 -6.81
C LEU A 109 -2.45 -5.62 -7.49
N LEU A 110 -2.90 -4.46 -7.01
CA LEU A 110 -4.09 -3.78 -7.52
C LEU A 110 -3.84 -2.99 -8.80
N LEU A 111 -2.70 -2.31 -8.89
CA LEU A 111 -2.44 -1.31 -9.92
C LEU A 111 -1.39 -1.75 -10.94
N GLY A 112 -0.53 -2.69 -10.56
CA GLY A 112 0.67 -3.07 -11.31
C GLY A 112 1.88 -2.19 -10.96
N GLN A 113 3.05 -2.66 -11.42
CA GLN A 113 4.34 -2.06 -11.10
C GLN A 113 4.47 -0.61 -11.59
N GLU A 114 4.18 -0.36 -12.86
CA GLU A 114 4.35 0.96 -13.46
C GLU A 114 3.48 2.00 -12.76
N ARG A 115 2.19 1.68 -12.53
CA ARG A 115 1.23 2.64 -11.92
C ARG A 115 1.61 2.93 -10.48
N THR A 116 2.03 1.90 -9.75
CA THR A 116 2.53 2.06 -8.39
C THR A 116 3.73 3.00 -8.37
N ALA A 117 4.69 2.83 -9.28
CA ALA A 117 5.87 3.68 -9.37
C ALA A 117 5.51 5.16 -9.63
N VAL A 118 4.56 5.42 -10.55
CA VAL A 118 4.06 6.78 -10.81
C VAL A 118 3.44 7.41 -9.57
N ILE A 119 2.60 6.66 -8.85
CA ILE A 119 1.95 7.15 -7.63
C ILE A 119 2.97 7.50 -6.56
N ILE A 120 3.98 6.65 -6.36
CA ILE A 120 5.03 6.94 -5.38
C ILE A 120 5.83 8.19 -5.78
N ALA A 121 6.22 8.33 -7.05
CA ALA A 121 6.89 9.53 -7.54
C ALA A 121 6.05 10.80 -7.31
N TRP A 122 4.73 10.71 -7.51
CA TRP A 122 3.82 11.82 -7.28
C TRP A 122 3.63 12.15 -5.80
N ILE A 123 3.54 11.13 -4.93
CA ILE A 123 3.48 11.31 -3.47
C ILE A 123 4.76 12.00 -2.99
N LEU A 124 5.94 11.57 -3.47
CA LEU A 124 7.21 12.22 -3.16
C LEU A 124 7.18 13.70 -3.54
N GLN A 125 6.74 14.00 -4.77
CA GLN A 125 6.66 15.38 -5.27
C GLN A 125 5.76 16.29 -4.42
N ARG A 126 4.77 15.70 -3.73
CA ARG A 126 3.77 16.41 -2.92
C ARG A 126 3.88 16.15 -1.42
N ILE A 127 4.98 15.55 -0.96
CA ILE A 127 5.08 15.04 0.41
C ILE A 127 4.87 16.14 1.46
N ALA A 128 5.33 17.36 1.21
CA ALA A 128 5.15 18.51 2.10
C ALA A 128 3.67 18.85 2.39
N LYS A 129 2.73 18.42 1.52
CA LYS A 129 1.28 18.65 1.68
C LYS A 129 0.54 17.40 2.16
N ILE A 130 1.23 16.27 2.31
CA ILE A 130 0.65 14.97 2.66
C ILE A 130 1.03 14.63 4.10
N LYS A 131 0.02 14.50 4.98
CA LYS A 131 0.24 14.17 6.40
C LYS A 131 0.86 12.78 6.62
N SER A 132 0.50 11.81 5.77
CA SER A 132 1.02 10.44 5.83
C SER A 132 1.01 9.81 4.45
N ALA A 133 2.20 9.50 3.92
CA ALA A 133 2.34 8.87 2.60
C ALA A 133 1.64 7.50 2.54
N GLY A 134 1.84 6.66 3.56
CA GLY A 134 1.25 5.33 3.62
C GLY A 134 -0.27 5.36 3.79
N GLY A 135 -0.80 6.27 4.61
CA GLY A 135 -2.24 6.48 4.73
C GLY A 135 -2.87 6.97 3.43
N TYR A 136 -2.18 7.90 2.75
CA TYR A 136 -2.63 8.43 1.46
C TYR A 136 -2.63 7.36 0.37
N LEU A 137 -1.59 6.53 0.28
CA LEU A 137 -1.55 5.40 -0.67
C LEU A 137 -2.74 4.47 -0.46
N ARG A 138 -3.03 4.06 0.78
CA ARG A 138 -4.19 3.19 1.07
C ARG A 138 -5.52 3.83 0.68
N PHE A 139 -5.66 5.14 0.89
CA PHE A 139 -6.84 5.88 0.43
C PHE A 139 -6.99 5.83 -1.10
N LEU A 140 -5.89 5.98 -1.85
CA LEU A 140 -5.90 5.83 -3.31
C LEU A 140 -6.24 4.39 -3.73
N LEU A 141 -5.71 3.38 -3.04
CA LEU A 141 -6.04 1.97 -3.30
C LEU A 141 -7.51 1.67 -3.00
N GLY A 142 -8.06 2.24 -1.93
CA GLY A 142 -9.49 2.16 -1.63
C GLY A 142 -10.34 2.72 -2.77
N LYS A 143 -9.94 3.86 -3.33
CA LYS A 143 -10.60 4.42 -4.53
C LYS A 143 -10.43 3.51 -5.75
N ALA A 144 -9.24 2.94 -5.95
CA ALA A 144 -8.96 2.06 -7.10
C ALA A 144 -9.82 0.80 -7.08
N ARG A 145 -10.02 0.20 -5.91
CA ARG A 145 -10.91 -0.96 -5.73
C ARG A 145 -12.36 -0.70 -6.13
N ILE A 146 -12.83 0.53 -5.91
CA ILE A 146 -14.21 0.93 -6.21
C ILE A 146 -14.29 1.53 -7.64
N GLY A 147 -13.19 1.53 -8.42
CA GLY A 147 -13.14 2.08 -9.77
C GLY A 147 -13.04 3.61 -9.84
N HIS A 148 -12.69 4.27 -8.74
CA HIS A 148 -12.61 5.73 -8.59
C HIS A 148 -11.18 6.30 -8.59
N PHE A 149 -10.21 5.60 -9.18
CA PHE A 149 -8.82 6.05 -9.19
C PHE A 149 -8.24 6.18 -10.60
N SER A 150 -7.77 7.38 -10.94
CA SER A 150 -6.97 7.67 -12.13
C SER A 150 -5.60 8.16 -11.70
N VAL A 151 -4.57 7.69 -12.40
CA VAL A 151 -3.18 8.21 -12.33
C VAL A 151 -3.02 9.30 -13.38
#